data_AF-A0A1U7R9L4-F1
#
_entry.id   AF-A0A1U7R9L4-F1
#
_cell.length_a   1.000
_cell.length_b   1.000
_cell.length_c   1.000
_cell.angle_alpha   90.00
_cell.angle_beta   90.00
_cell.angle_gamma   90.00
#
_symmetry.space_group_name_H-M   'P 1'
#
loop_
_entity.id
_entity.type
_entity.pdbx_description
1 polymer ?
#
loop_
_entity_poly.entity_id
_entity_poly.type
_entity_poly.pdbx_seq_one_letter_code
_entity_poly.pdbx_strand_id
1 'polypeptide(L)'
;MFQRQRGWFCRSVSQDLRQFWVDEGGTVSEAQAADFLFSCDASHPDTLRIYQSLEYIEDNATVFHAYYLSAVANTEMKNSVALGHFVLPPACLQKEIRRKIGSFIWEQDENFLVKKHDRVTSNKRESSEPTTEHKKELSE
;
A
#
# COMPACT_ATOMS: atom_id res chain seq x y z
N MET A 1 2.42 -8.96 6.02
CA MET A 1 1.35 -8.35 6.85
C MET A 1 -0.01 -8.98 6.60
N PHE A 2 -0.31 -9.36 5.36
CA PHE A 2 -1.63 -9.83 4.93
C PHE A 2 -1.71 -11.35 4.80
N GLN A 3 -0.86 -12.08 5.50
CA GLN A 3 -0.80 -13.54 5.42
C GLN A 3 -2.18 -14.15 5.68
N ARG A 4 -2.64 -14.98 4.73
CA ARG A 4 -3.94 -15.68 4.77
C ARG A 4 -5.17 -14.76 4.70
N GLN A 5 -4.99 -13.49 4.37
CA GLN A 5 -6.10 -12.57 4.14
C GLN A 5 -6.47 -12.55 2.65
N ARG A 6 -7.75 -12.42 2.36
CA ARG A 6 -8.30 -12.31 1.00
C ARG A 6 -8.71 -10.87 0.74
N GLY A 7 -8.21 -10.30 -0.35
CA GLY A 7 -8.49 -8.92 -0.75
C GLY A 7 -9.20 -8.89 -2.09
N TRP A 8 -10.31 -8.15 -2.16
CA TRP A 8 -10.90 -7.74 -3.43
C TRP A 8 -10.46 -6.33 -3.77
N PHE A 9 -10.19 -6.10 -5.06
CA PHE A 9 -9.67 -4.83 -5.56
C PHE A 9 -10.55 -4.32 -6.70
N CYS A 10 -11.13 -3.15 -6.49
CA CYS A 10 -11.81 -2.41 -7.54
C CYS A 10 -10.85 -2.13 -8.71
N ARG A 11 -11.38 -2.05 -9.94
CA ARG A 11 -10.56 -1.73 -11.12
C ARG A 11 -9.88 -0.36 -11.05
N SER A 12 -10.35 0.56 -10.20
CA SER A 12 -9.69 1.83 -9.93
C SER A 12 -8.36 1.71 -9.16
N VAL A 13 -8.08 0.54 -8.54
CA VAL A 13 -6.82 0.32 -7.81
C VAL A 13 -5.70 -0.06 -8.77
N SER A 14 -4.54 0.60 -8.65
CA SER A 14 -3.37 0.33 -9.50
C SER A 14 -2.82 -1.09 -9.30
N GLN A 15 -2.15 -1.61 -10.34
CA GLN A 15 -1.53 -2.95 -10.28
C GLN A 15 -0.45 -3.03 -9.21
N ASP A 16 0.31 -1.96 -8.98
CA ASP A 16 1.39 -1.92 -7.98
C ASP A 16 0.86 -2.18 -6.56
N LEU A 17 -0.29 -1.61 -6.20
CA LEU A 17 -0.89 -1.83 -4.89
C LEU A 17 -1.43 -3.26 -4.74
N ARG A 18 -2.01 -3.82 -5.80
CA ARG A 18 -2.44 -5.24 -5.82
C ARG A 18 -1.24 -6.16 -5.68
N GLN A 19 -0.12 -5.84 -6.34
CA GLN A 19 1.11 -6.62 -6.23
C GLN A 19 1.69 -6.53 -4.82
N PHE A 20 1.74 -5.34 -4.22
CA PHE A 20 2.17 -5.16 -2.84
C PHE A 20 1.36 -6.03 -1.85
N TRP A 21 0.04 -6.09 -2.03
CA TRP A 21 -0.82 -6.97 -1.22
C TRP A 21 -0.39 -8.44 -1.29
N VAL A 22 -0.13 -8.94 -2.51
CA VAL A 22 0.32 -10.32 -2.75
C VAL A 22 1.71 -10.55 -2.19
N ASP A 23 2.65 -9.63 -2.40
CA ASP A 23 4.03 -9.70 -1.90
C ASP A 23 4.07 -9.73 -0.36
N GLU A 24 3.10 -9.08 0.30
CA GLU A 24 2.94 -9.09 1.76
C GLU A 24 2.15 -10.31 2.30
N GLY A 25 1.86 -11.30 1.44
CA GLY A 25 1.27 -12.60 1.78
C GLY A 25 -0.25 -12.69 1.63
N GLY A 26 -0.88 -11.66 1.06
CA GLY A 26 -2.32 -11.65 0.78
C GLY A 26 -2.68 -12.45 -0.47
N THR A 27 -3.95 -12.80 -0.61
CA THR A 27 -4.49 -13.42 -1.84
C THR A 27 -5.58 -12.53 -2.43
N VAL A 28 -5.71 -12.52 -3.76
CA VAL A 28 -6.79 -11.79 -4.44
C VAL A 28 -7.99 -12.71 -4.61
N SER A 29 -9.18 -12.21 -4.31
CA SER A 29 -10.43 -12.97 -4.45
C SER A 29 -11.57 -12.11 -5.01
N GLU A 30 -12.68 -12.78 -5.33
CA GLU A 30 -13.95 -12.13 -5.60
C GLU A 30 -14.48 -11.42 -4.34
N ALA A 31 -15.33 -10.40 -4.53
CA ALA A 31 -15.84 -9.55 -3.46
C ALA A 31 -16.57 -10.35 -2.37
N GLN A 32 -17.37 -11.34 -2.75
CA GLN A 32 -18.15 -12.17 -1.82
C GLN A 32 -17.29 -13.07 -0.94
N ALA A 33 -16.05 -13.34 -1.35
CA ALA A 33 -15.12 -14.19 -0.63
C ALA A 33 -13.95 -13.40 -0.03
N ALA A 34 -13.94 -12.07 -0.14
CA ALA A 34 -12.85 -11.25 0.36
C ALA A 34 -13.06 -10.86 1.83
N ASP A 35 -11.97 -10.80 2.58
CA ASP A 35 -11.93 -10.28 3.95
C ASP A 35 -11.75 -8.75 3.94
N PHE A 36 -11.15 -8.19 2.88
CA PHE A 36 -10.93 -6.76 2.68
C PHE A 36 -11.38 -6.30 1.29
N LEU A 37 -12.04 -5.15 1.22
CA LEU A 37 -12.50 -4.55 -0.02
C LEU A 37 -11.77 -3.21 -0.24
N PHE A 38 -10.95 -3.12 -1.29
CA PHE A 38 -10.16 -1.92 -1.59
C PHE A 38 -10.62 -1.22 -2.87
N SER A 39 -10.66 0.11 -2.83
CA SER A 39 -10.93 0.96 -4.00
C SER A 39 -10.20 2.29 -3.92
N CYS A 40 -9.86 2.90 -5.05
CA CYS A 40 -9.38 4.29 -5.11
C CYS A 40 -10.49 5.29 -5.49
N ASP A 41 -11.69 4.79 -5.79
CA ASP A 41 -12.77 5.64 -6.30
C ASP A 41 -14.13 5.09 -5.86
N ALA A 42 -14.81 5.86 -5.01
CA ALA A 42 -16.14 5.54 -4.48
C ALA A 42 -17.24 5.68 -5.53
N SER A 43 -16.99 6.38 -6.64
CA SER A 43 -17.92 6.53 -7.76
C SER A 43 -17.72 5.46 -8.84
N HIS A 44 -16.64 4.68 -8.76
CA HIS A 44 -16.36 3.64 -9.73
C HIS A 44 -17.47 2.57 -9.72
N PRO A 45 -17.96 2.09 -10.89
CA PRO A 45 -19.08 1.16 -10.96
C PRO A 45 -18.92 -0.10 -10.12
N ASP A 46 -17.70 -0.63 -10.01
CA ASP A 46 -17.44 -1.82 -9.20
C ASP A 46 -17.61 -1.54 -7.70
N THR A 47 -17.15 -0.38 -7.23
CA THR A 47 -17.34 0.06 -5.84
C THR A 47 -18.82 0.32 -5.55
N LEU A 48 -19.55 0.93 -6.51
CA LEU A 48 -20.99 1.17 -6.38
C LEU A 48 -21.78 -0.13 -6.20
N ARG A 49 -21.39 -1.22 -6.88
CA ARG A 49 -22.03 -2.53 -6.67
C ARG A 49 -21.87 -3.04 -5.24
N ILE A 50 -20.73 -2.76 -4.58
CA ILE A 50 -20.53 -3.08 -3.16
C ILE A 50 -21.48 -2.22 -2.31
N TYR A 51 -21.53 -0.90 -2.50
CA TYR A 51 -22.41 -0.03 -1.70
C TYR A 51 -23.90 -0.34 -1.86
N GLN A 52 -24.29 -0.96 -2.97
CA GLN A 52 -25.67 -1.39 -3.26
C GLN A 52 -25.95 -2.84 -2.85
N SER A 53 -24.94 -3.57 -2.39
CA SER A 53 -25.07 -4.97 -1.97
C SER A 53 -25.79 -5.10 -0.62
N LEU A 54 -26.37 -6.27 -0.37
CA LEU A 54 -26.99 -6.56 0.92
C LEU A 54 -25.95 -6.57 2.04
N GLU A 55 -24.75 -7.08 1.75
CA GLU A 55 -23.64 -7.14 2.69
C GLU A 55 -23.25 -5.75 3.20
N TYR A 56 -23.28 -4.72 2.34
CA TYR A 56 -23.01 -3.35 2.80
C TYR A 56 -24.19 -2.75 3.60
N ILE A 57 -25.43 -3.04 3.21
CA ILE A 57 -26.63 -2.54 3.90
C ILE A 57 -26.78 -3.16 5.30
N GLU A 58 -26.33 -4.40 5.49
CA GLU A 58 -26.36 -5.15 6.76
C GLU A 58 -25.06 -5.02 7.56
N ASP A 59 -24.23 -4.00 7.29
CA ASP A 59 -22.97 -3.72 7.99
C ASP A 59 -21.90 -4.83 7.91
N ASN A 60 -22.07 -5.78 6.98
CA ASN A 60 -21.16 -6.91 6.75
C ASN A 60 -20.04 -6.60 5.74
N ALA A 61 -20.09 -5.45 5.06
CA ALA A 61 -19.07 -5.01 4.12
C ALA A 61 -18.66 -3.56 4.39
N THR A 62 -17.35 -3.30 4.40
CA THR A 62 -16.77 -1.95 4.44
C THR A 62 -15.73 -1.82 3.35
N VAL A 63 -15.82 -0.75 2.56
CA VAL A 63 -14.83 -0.43 1.53
C VAL A 63 -13.76 0.46 2.15
N PHE A 64 -12.50 0.13 1.93
CA PHE A 64 -11.35 0.94 2.32
C PHE A 64 -10.69 1.57 1.10
N HIS A 65 -10.16 2.77 1.26
CA HIS A 65 -9.36 3.44 0.27
C HIS A 65 -8.02 2.71 0.13
N ALA A 66 -7.64 2.34 -1.10
CA ALA A 66 -6.44 1.54 -1.34
C ALA A 66 -5.13 2.26 -0.96
N TYR A 67 -5.18 3.57 -0.70
CA TYR A 67 -4.06 4.33 -0.10
C TYR A 67 -3.62 3.75 1.25
N TYR A 68 -4.46 2.96 1.93
CA TYR A 68 -4.04 2.16 3.08
C TYR A 68 -2.79 1.33 2.78
N LEU A 69 -2.73 0.68 1.62
CA LEU A 69 -1.60 -0.16 1.22
C LEU A 69 -0.34 0.68 1.00
N SER A 70 -0.46 1.86 0.40
CA SER A 70 0.66 2.82 0.29
C SER A 70 1.14 3.28 1.67
N ALA A 71 0.22 3.64 2.57
CA ALA A 71 0.58 4.09 3.91
C ALA A 71 1.30 2.99 4.70
N VAL A 72 0.83 1.74 4.58
CA VAL A 72 1.49 0.56 5.14
C VAL A 72 2.87 0.33 4.54
N ALA A 73 3.02 0.47 3.23
CA ALA A 73 4.30 0.26 2.55
C ALA A 73 5.36 1.30 2.96
N ASN A 74 4.93 2.51 3.34
CA ASN A 74 5.83 3.62 3.68
C ASN A 74 6.10 3.77 5.18
N THR A 75 5.54 2.93 6.05
CA THR A 75 5.85 2.93 7.50
C THR A 75 6.90 1.89 7.86
N GLU A 76 7.82 2.23 8.77
CA GLU A 76 8.79 1.27 9.33
C GLU A 76 8.09 0.19 10.18
N MET A 77 7.00 0.56 10.84
CA MET A 77 6.19 -0.35 11.65
C MET A 77 4.88 -0.67 10.94
N LYS A 78 4.85 -1.78 10.20
CA LYS A 78 3.70 -2.22 9.40
C LYS A 78 2.37 -2.28 10.17
N ASN A 79 2.40 -2.53 11.48
CA ASN A 79 1.20 -2.62 12.33
C ASN A 79 0.73 -1.28 12.92
N SER A 80 1.37 -0.16 12.57
CA SER A 80 1.03 1.17 13.13
C SER A 80 -0.11 1.88 12.39
N VAL A 81 -0.41 1.47 11.15
CA VAL A 81 -1.41 2.15 10.31
C VAL A 81 -2.79 1.61 10.62
N ALA A 82 -3.60 2.43 11.30
CA ALA A 82 -4.98 2.08 11.63
C ALA A 82 -5.84 2.08 10.37
N LEU A 83 -6.42 0.92 10.04
CA LEU A 83 -7.27 0.72 8.87
C LEU A 83 -8.50 1.65 8.85
N GLY A 84 -9.05 1.98 10.01
CA GLY A 84 -10.23 2.85 10.14
C GLY A 84 -10.03 4.27 9.58
N HIS A 85 -8.79 4.76 9.49
CA HIS A 85 -8.48 6.05 8.85
C HIS A 85 -8.63 6.02 7.33
N PHE A 86 -8.91 4.86 6.74
CA PHE A 86 -9.01 4.67 5.29
C PHE A 86 -10.39 4.16 4.88
N VAL A 87 -11.42 4.24 5.73
CA VAL A 87 -12.79 3.89 5.31
C VAL A 87 -13.18 4.79 4.14
N LEU A 88 -13.54 4.21 2.99
CA LEU A 88 -14.00 4.95 1.82
C LEU A 88 -15.53 4.95 1.81
N PRO A 89 -16.20 6.03 2.28
CA PRO A 89 -17.65 6.10 2.23
C PRO A 89 -18.14 6.39 0.80
N PRO A 90 -19.41 6.09 0.50
CA PRO A 90 -20.06 6.49 -0.75
C PRO A 90 -19.80 7.96 -1.10
N ALA A 91 -19.52 8.23 -2.38
CA ALA A 91 -19.14 9.57 -2.84
C ALA A 91 -20.17 10.66 -2.49
N CYS A 92 -21.46 10.31 -2.46
CA CYS A 92 -22.54 11.22 -2.07
C CYS A 92 -22.44 11.71 -0.61
N LEU A 93 -21.76 10.99 0.28
CA LEU A 93 -21.56 11.34 1.69
C LEU A 93 -20.27 12.14 1.91
N GLN A 94 -19.26 11.94 1.07
CA GLN A 94 -17.92 12.51 1.27
C GLN A 94 -17.92 14.04 1.39
N LYS A 95 -18.76 14.74 0.60
CA LYS A 95 -18.85 16.21 0.65
C LYS A 95 -19.29 16.73 2.02
N GLU A 96 -20.27 16.07 2.63
CA GLU A 96 -20.81 16.47 3.93
C GLU A 96 -19.85 16.08 5.06
N ILE A 97 -19.21 14.91 4.96
CA ILE A 97 -18.16 14.50 5.91
C ILE A 97 -17.02 15.49 5.90
N ARG A 98 -16.53 15.88 4.71
CA ARG A 98 -15.48 16.90 4.57
C ARG A 98 -15.85 18.22 5.21
N ARG A 99 -17.10 18.66 5.05
CA ARG A 99 -17.60 19.90 5.66
C ARG A 99 -17.60 19.83 7.18
N LYS A 100 -17.90 18.67 7.78
CA LYS A 100 -18.05 18.52 9.23
C LYS A 100 -16.75 18.18 9.96
N ILE A 101 -15.91 17.36 9.36
CA ILE A 101 -14.74 16.74 10.02
C ILE A 101 -13.42 17.19 9.38
N GLY A 102 -13.46 17.63 8.12
CA GLY A 102 -12.27 17.97 7.33
C GLY A 102 -11.93 16.92 6.28
N SER A 103 -10.85 17.16 5.53
CA SER A 103 -10.38 16.29 4.46
C SER A 103 -9.99 14.90 4.96
N PHE A 104 -10.16 13.90 4.10
CA PHE A 104 -9.70 12.55 4.38
C PHE A 104 -8.18 12.45 4.26
N ILE A 105 -7.55 11.52 4.99
CA ILE A 105 -6.09 11.37 4.99
C ILE A 105 -5.53 11.00 3.60
N TRP A 106 -6.33 10.31 2.79
CA TRP A 106 -5.94 9.91 1.43
C TRP A 106 -6.17 10.99 0.36
N GLU A 107 -6.67 12.18 0.74
CA GLU A 107 -6.83 13.32 -0.19
C GLU A 107 -5.57 14.22 -0.24
N GLN A 108 -4.60 14.02 0.65
CA GLN A 108 -3.45 14.93 0.79
C GLN A 108 -2.33 14.65 -0.22
N ASP A 109 -2.45 13.56 -0.97
CA ASP A 109 -1.33 12.88 -1.62
C ASP A 109 -1.69 12.47 -3.06
N GLU A 110 -1.96 13.44 -3.95
CA GLU A 110 -2.26 13.17 -5.38
C GLU A 110 -1.02 12.72 -6.20
N ASN A 111 0.19 12.71 -5.63
CA ASN A 111 1.45 12.38 -6.32
C ASN A 111 2.17 11.16 -5.71
N PHE A 112 1.66 9.93 -5.85
CA PHE A 112 2.39 8.75 -5.34
C PHE A 112 2.55 7.62 -6.36
N LEU A 113 3.74 7.58 -6.94
CA LEU A 113 4.39 6.35 -7.39
C LEU A 113 4.88 5.61 -6.13
N VAL A 114 4.63 4.30 -6.05
CA VAL A 114 5.30 3.43 -5.09
C VAL A 114 6.80 3.61 -5.32
N LYS A 115 7.57 4.03 -4.29
CA LYS A 115 9.03 4.04 -4.40
C LYS A 115 9.47 2.62 -4.69
N LYS A 116 9.91 2.35 -5.93
CA LYS A 116 10.60 1.11 -6.27
C LYS A 116 11.82 1.03 -5.36
N HIS A 117 11.85 0.03 -4.49
CA HIS A 117 13.10 -0.37 -3.88
C HIS A 117 13.97 -0.95 -4.99
N ASP A 118 14.95 -0.17 -5.45
CA ASP A 118 16.04 -0.70 -6.27
C ASP A 118 16.70 -1.81 -5.46
N ARG A 119 16.57 -3.04 -5.94
CA ARG A 119 17.37 -4.17 -5.47
C ARG A 119 18.83 -3.78 -5.70
N VAL A 120 19.54 -3.45 -4.63
CA VAL A 120 21.00 -3.35 -4.64
C VAL A 120 21.52 -4.72 -5.05
N THR A 121 21.86 -4.88 -6.33
CA THR A 121 22.73 -5.94 -6.79
C THR A 121 24.10 -5.68 -6.18
N SER A 122 24.44 -6.44 -5.14
CA SER A 122 25.78 -6.51 -4.60
C SER A 122 26.70 -7.14 -5.66
N ASN A 123 27.23 -6.33 -6.57
CA ASN A 123 28.28 -6.78 -7.47
C ASN A 123 29.60 -6.77 -6.69
N LYS A 124 30.02 -8.00 -6.39
CA LYS A 124 31.40 -8.52 -6.42
C LYS A 124 32.51 -7.55 -6.02
N ARG A 125 33.13 -7.87 -4.88
CA ARG A 125 34.50 -7.53 -4.50
C ARG A 125 35.42 -7.62 -5.71
N GLU A 126 36.02 -6.50 -6.09
CA GLU A 126 37.24 -6.49 -6.90
C GLU A 126 38.41 -6.10 -6.00
N SER A 127 39.37 -7.04 -5.98
CA SER A 127 40.66 -7.00 -5.33
C SER A 127 41.52 -5.92 -5.96
N SER A 128 42.08 -5.02 -5.15
CA SER A 128 43.24 -4.22 -5.52
C SER A 128 44.37 -4.51 -4.54
N GLU A 129 45.37 -5.24 -5.03
CA GLU A 129 46.66 -5.50 -4.40
C GLU A 129 47.40 -4.19 -4.10
N PRO A 130 48.10 -4.05 -2.96
CA PRO A 130 49.04 -2.97 -2.77
C PRO A 130 50.41 -3.38 -3.35
N THR A 131 50.87 -2.67 -4.38
CA THR A 131 52.24 -2.74 -4.89
C THR A 131 53.21 -2.21 -3.85
N THR A 132 54.09 -3.10 -3.37
CA THR A 132 55.33 -2.81 -2.64
C THR A 132 56.31 -2.05 -3.52
N GLU A 133 56.85 -0.92 -3.04
CA GLU A 133 58.25 -0.54 -3.31
C GLU A 133 58.90 0.10 -2.07
N HIS A 134 60.03 -0.49 -1.71
CA HIS A 134 60.88 -0.20 -0.56
C HIS A 134 61.68 1.10 -0.71
N LYS A 135 61.88 1.82 0.39
CA LYS A 135 63.19 2.43 0.68
C LYS A 135 63.53 2.35 2.17
N LYS A 136 64.56 1.54 2.42
CA LYS A 136 65.40 1.35 3.62
C LYS A 136 66.05 2.71 3.96
N GLU A 137 66.26 3.13 5.20
CA GLU A 137 67.26 2.62 6.15
C GLU A 137 67.03 3.15 7.59
N LEU A 138 67.27 2.28 8.58
CA LEU A 138 67.61 2.59 9.98
C LEU A 138 68.97 3.33 10.03
N SER A 139 69.30 4.18 10.99
CA SER A 139 69.76 3.79 12.35
C SER A 139 70.03 5.03 13.23
N GLU A 140 69.80 4.84 14.53
CA GLU A 140 70.29 5.56 15.73
C GLU A 140 69.84 7.01 16.02
#